data_AF-A0A5C3E958-F1
#
_entry.id   AF-A0A5C3E958-F1
#
_cell.length_a   1.000
_cell.length_b   1.000
_cell.length_c   1.000
_cell.angle_alpha   90.00
_cell.angle_beta   90.00
_cell.angle_gamma   90.00
#
_symmetry.space_group_name_H-M   'P 1'
#
loop_
_entity.id
_entity.type
_entity.pdbx_description
1 polymer ?
#
loop_
_entity_poly.entity_id
_entity_poly.type
_entity_poly.pdbx_seq_one_letter_code
_entity_poly.pdbx_strand_id
1 'polypeptide(L)'
;MTASTGTRPSTGQAPDDQWLFSKSDLSLTPSVLQGGLDANEEKQRRFKGVGAIYRMGEYMRLAQHVMNTAAIYLHRFYMRKPLEYGPNKIGHSHYEMAATCVFLACKVEESHRKLPSVIDAAMASFDKSPAGAQRWMERTFRADPSSKEFARWRDIILLSEETLLETLCFDLIVEHPHEILVKACSRLSVDTPLVRLAWTILNDCLRDATCVMFEAPVLAAGAFYRSCQTSQVDPSKFVAKWSGKEQEGERQLTWIDVFDVDESEAAEAAEAIENDVYLAHEQHAQ
;
A
#
# COMPACT_ATOMS: atom_id res chain seq x y z
N MET A 1 0.05 -15.40 21.04
CA MET A 1 0.67 -14.53 22.06
C MET A 1 2.17 -14.77 22.01
N THR A 2 2.86 -13.99 21.19
CA THR A 2 4.31 -13.84 21.18
C THR A 2 4.53 -12.41 20.71
N ALA A 3 4.72 -11.51 21.67
CA ALA A 3 5.06 -10.13 21.41
C ALA A 3 6.48 -10.08 20.86
N SER A 4 6.66 -9.49 19.68
CA SER A 4 7.96 -9.22 19.10
C SER A 4 8.70 -8.19 19.97
N THR A 5 9.93 -8.52 20.33
CA THR A 5 10.80 -7.65 21.12
C THR A 5 11.68 -6.82 20.19
N GLY A 6 11.31 -5.56 20.00
CA GLY A 6 12.27 -4.47 20.15
C GLY A 6 12.48 -3.55 18.95
N THR A 7 11.68 -2.48 18.89
CA THR A 7 12.20 -1.14 18.59
C THR A 7 11.63 -0.18 19.63
N ARG A 8 12.43 0.77 20.15
CA ARG A 8 11.89 1.80 21.06
C ARG A 8 11.06 2.79 20.22
N PRO A 9 9.74 2.92 20.42
CA PRO A 9 9.00 3.97 19.74
C PRO A 9 9.53 5.32 20.20
N SER A 10 9.76 6.21 19.23
CA SER A 10 10.02 7.62 19.51
C SER A 10 8.80 8.19 20.25
N THR A 11 9.04 9.08 21.21
CA THR A 11 7.97 9.64 22.06
C THR A 11 6.95 10.38 21.19
N GLY A 12 5.83 9.72 20.88
CA GLY A 12 4.73 10.27 20.05
C GLY A 12 4.15 9.31 19.01
N GLN A 13 4.75 8.14 18.75
CA GLN A 13 4.19 7.15 17.82
C GLN A 13 3.09 6.29 18.46
N ALA A 14 2.09 5.93 17.66
CA ALA A 14 1.10 4.91 18.00
C ALA A 14 1.82 3.58 18.33
N PRO A 15 1.23 2.68 19.15
CA PRO A 15 1.84 1.38 19.42
C PRO A 15 2.12 0.63 18.09
N ASP A 16 3.30 0.01 18.00
CA ASP A 16 3.84 -0.59 16.76
C ASP A 16 2.84 -1.51 16.03
N ASP A 17 1.98 -2.20 16.80
CA ASP A 17 1.00 -3.16 16.28
C ASP A 17 -0.34 -2.56 15.82
N GLN A 18 -0.57 -1.24 15.97
CA GLN A 18 -1.91 -0.63 15.74
C GLN A 18 -2.49 -0.90 14.34
N TRP A 19 -1.62 -1.10 13.36
CA TRP A 19 -1.96 -1.25 11.95
C TRP A 19 -1.59 -2.60 11.36
N LEU A 20 -1.23 -3.56 12.23
CA LEU A 20 -0.96 -4.94 11.84
C LEU A 20 -2.21 -5.78 12.13
N PHE A 21 -2.69 -6.48 11.11
CA PHE A 21 -3.92 -7.25 11.18
C PHE A 21 -3.64 -8.70 10.82
N SER A 22 -4.21 -9.62 11.59
CA SER A 22 -4.13 -11.05 11.28
C SER A 22 -4.97 -11.41 10.06
N LYS A 23 -4.71 -12.58 9.47
CA LYS A 23 -5.53 -13.12 8.38
C LYS A 23 -7.00 -13.30 8.81
N SER A 24 -7.26 -13.59 10.09
CA SER A 24 -8.61 -13.64 10.65
C SER A 24 -9.28 -12.27 10.74
N ASP A 25 -8.53 -11.20 11.02
CA ASP A 25 -9.10 -9.85 11.05
C ASP A 25 -9.53 -9.42 9.64
N LEU A 26 -8.76 -9.80 8.61
CA LEU A 26 -9.08 -9.56 7.20
C LEU A 26 -10.31 -10.33 6.71
N SER A 27 -10.69 -11.44 7.35
CA SER A 27 -11.93 -12.15 7.02
C SER A 27 -13.14 -11.63 7.79
N LEU A 28 -12.93 -10.77 8.80
CA LEU A 28 -13.95 -10.23 9.71
C LEU A 28 -13.96 -8.69 9.71
N THR A 29 -13.72 -8.09 8.55
CA THR A 29 -13.74 -6.63 8.40
C THR A 29 -15.14 -6.04 8.71
N PRO A 30 -15.24 -4.73 8.94
CA PRO A 30 -16.53 -4.05 9.02
C PRO A 30 -17.41 -4.27 7.78
N SER A 31 -16.82 -4.36 6.59
CA SER A 31 -17.56 -4.62 5.35
C SER A 31 -18.27 -5.98 5.39
N VAL A 32 -17.60 -7.03 5.88
CA VAL A 32 -18.17 -8.37 6.01
C VAL A 32 -19.16 -8.42 7.18
N LEU A 33 -18.74 -7.98 8.37
CA LEU A 33 -19.54 -8.11 9.59
C LEU A 33 -20.79 -7.24 9.62
N GLN A 34 -20.69 -5.99 9.16
CA GLN A 34 -21.80 -5.03 9.20
C GLN A 34 -22.54 -4.98 7.86
N GLY A 35 -21.78 -5.06 6.76
CA GLY A 35 -22.32 -4.96 5.41
C GLY A 35 -22.84 -6.27 4.83
N GLY A 36 -22.46 -7.41 5.42
CA GLY A 36 -22.73 -8.73 4.83
C GLY A 36 -22.10 -8.89 3.45
N LEU A 37 -21.04 -8.11 3.15
CA LEU A 37 -20.33 -8.22 1.89
C LEU A 37 -19.60 -9.55 1.82
N ASP A 38 -19.61 -10.15 0.63
CA ASP A 38 -18.74 -11.29 0.37
C ASP A 38 -17.26 -10.84 0.46
N ALA A 39 -16.41 -11.66 1.08
CA ALA A 39 -15.01 -11.32 1.31
C ALA A 39 -14.23 -11.11 0.00
N ASN A 40 -14.55 -11.88 -1.05
CA ASN A 40 -13.94 -11.69 -2.36
C ASN A 40 -14.44 -10.41 -3.03
N GLU A 41 -15.72 -10.08 -2.87
CA GLU A 41 -16.24 -8.80 -3.33
C GLU A 41 -15.54 -7.60 -2.65
N GLU A 42 -15.33 -7.66 -1.33
CA GLU A 42 -14.53 -6.64 -0.62
C GLU A 42 -13.12 -6.54 -1.19
N LYS A 43 -12.42 -7.68 -1.34
CA LYS A 43 -11.07 -7.74 -1.89
C LYS A 43 -10.99 -7.08 -3.27
N GLN A 44 -11.91 -7.41 -4.17
CA GLN A 44 -11.98 -6.81 -5.50
C GLN A 44 -12.26 -5.31 -5.48
N ARG A 45 -13.09 -4.83 -4.55
CA ARG A 45 -13.40 -3.40 -4.40
C ARG A 45 -12.21 -2.63 -3.86
N ARG A 46 -11.46 -3.18 -2.89
CA ARG A 46 -10.18 -2.62 -2.42
C ARG A 46 -9.17 -2.56 -3.56
N PHE A 47 -9.01 -3.65 -4.32
CA PHE A 47 -8.14 -3.70 -5.51
C PHE A 47 -8.50 -2.61 -6.52
N LYS A 48 -9.80 -2.41 -6.83
CA LYS A 48 -10.27 -1.33 -7.71
C LYS A 48 -10.00 0.06 -7.12
N GLY A 49 -10.14 0.23 -5.81
CA GLY A 49 -9.79 1.46 -5.10
C GLY A 49 -8.31 1.80 -5.24
N VAL A 50 -7.41 0.84 -4.99
CA VAL A 50 -5.97 1.01 -5.19
C VAL A 50 -5.66 1.28 -6.68
N GLY A 51 -6.32 0.58 -7.61
CA GLY A 51 -6.20 0.86 -9.04
C GLY A 51 -6.58 2.30 -9.41
N ALA A 52 -7.60 2.86 -8.76
CA ALA A 52 -7.97 4.27 -8.94
C ALA A 52 -6.89 5.23 -8.39
N ILE A 53 -6.30 4.93 -7.23
CA ILE A 53 -5.16 5.68 -6.66
C ILE A 53 -4.03 5.79 -7.68
N TYR A 54 -3.62 4.66 -8.25
CA TYR A 54 -2.55 4.64 -9.27
C TYR A 54 -2.92 5.41 -10.53
N ARG A 55 -4.15 5.25 -11.05
CA ARG A 55 -4.61 6.02 -12.23
C ARG A 55 -4.58 7.53 -11.99
N MET A 56 -5.01 7.99 -10.81
CA MET A 56 -4.96 9.42 -10.47
C MET A 56 -3.52 9.91 -10.26
N GLY A 57 -2.69 9.10 -9.60
CA GLY A 57 -1.29 9.42 -9.36
C GLY A 57 -0.49 9.52 -10.66
N GLU A 58 -0.69 8.60 -11.60
CA GLU A 58 -0.10 8.65 -12.95
C GLU A 58 -0.56 9.88 -13.73
N TYR A 59 -1.85 10.23 -13.64
CA TYR A 59 -2.39 11.44 -14.27
C TYR A 59 -1.69 12.71 -13.76
N MET A 60 -1.51 12.82 -12.43
CA MET A 60 -0.88 13.97 -11.76
C MET A 60 0.66 13.91 -11.71
N ARG A 61 1.27 12.81 -12.19
CA ARG A 61 2.71 12.53 -12.08
C ARG A 61 3.20 12.57 -10.62
N LEU A 62 2.50 11.87 -9.74
CA LEU A 62 2.95 11.69 -8.36
C LEU A 62 4.12 10.72 -8.29
N ALA A 63 4.98 10.90 -7.30
CA ALA A 63 6.00 9.92 -6.99
C ALA A 63 5.36 8.64 -6.43
N GLN A 64 6.04 7.50 -6.61
CA GLN A 64 5.53 6.19 -6.21
C GLN A 64 5.21 6.12 -4.72
N HIS A 65 6.07 6.67 -3.85
CA HIS A 65 5.86 6.65 -2.40
C HIS A 65 4.53 7.31 -2.02
N VAL A 66 4.15 8.41 -2.66
CA VAL A 66 2.86 9.08 -2.44
C VAL A 66 1.67 8.18 -2.76
N MET A 67 1.75 7.43 -3.86
CA MET A 67 0.71 6.47 -4.24
C MET A 67 0.68 5.28 -3.28
N ASN A 68 1.83 4.82 -2.81
CA ASN A 68 1.94 3.76 -1.80
C ASN A 68 1.33 4.20 -0.46
N THR A 69 1.63 5.42 0.01
CA THR A 69 1.03 6.02 1.21
C THR A 69 -0.49 6.06 1.09
N ALA A 70 -1.02 6.53 -0.03
CA ALA A 70 -2.46 6.56 -0.28
C ALA A 70 -3.08 5.14 -0.29
N ALA A 71 -2.40 4.14 -0.86
CA ALA A 71 -2.88 2.76 -0.86
C ALA A 71 -2.94 2.17 0.56
N ILE A 72 -1.92 2.43 1.39
CA ILE A 72 -1.88 1.99 2.78
C ILE A 72 -2.98 2.67 3.60
N TYR A 73 -3.22 3.98 3.40
CA TYR A 73 -4.36 4.66 4.02
C TYR A 73 -5.70 4.03 3.65
N LEU A 74 -5.91 3.67 2.38
CA LEU A 74 -7.12 3.01 1.93
C LEU A 74 -7.34 1.68 2.64
N HIS A 75 -6.30 0.84 2.73
CA HIS A 75 -6.39 -0.45 3.39
C HIS A 75 -6.64 -0.31 4.89
N ARG A 76 -5.89 0.56 5.58
CA ARG A 76 -6.07 0.89 7.01
C ARG A 76 -7.49 1.41 7.28
N PHE A 77 -8.02 2.28 6.42
CA PHE A 77 -9.36 2.82 6.54
C PHE A 77 -10.42 1.73 6.52
N TYR A 78 -10.36 0.83 5.54
CA TYR A 78 -11.35 -0.24 5.42
C TYR A 78 -11.21 -1.36 6.45
N MET A 79 -10.13 -1.38 7.25
CA MET A 79 -10.08 -2.22 8.47
C MET A 79 -10.99 -1.70 9.59
N ARG A 80 -11.40 -0.43 9.54
CA ARG A 80 -12.19 0.23 10.59
C ARG A 80 -13.55 0.76 10.13
N LYS A 81 -13.72 0.95 8.82
CA LYS A 81 -14.96 1.44 8.21
C LYS A 81 -15.43 0.50 7.10
N PRO A 82 -16.75 0.32 6.90
CA PRO A 82 -17.25 -0.57 5.86
C PRO A 82 -17.17 0.05 4.47
N LEU A 83 -16.91 -0.78 3.46
CA LEU A 83 -17.18 -0.46 2.06
C LEU A 83 -18.66 -0.17 1.83
N GLU A 84 -18.99 0.63 0.81
CA GLU A 84 -20.39 0.91 0.42
C GLU A 84 -21.19 -0.40 0.19
N TYR A 85 -22.35 -0.57 0.85
CA TYR A 85 -23.17 -1.76 0.73
C TYR A 85 -24.68 -1.47 0.74
N GLY A 86 -25.47 -2.45 0.30
CA GLY A 86 -26.92 -2.40 0.28
C GLY A 86 -27.51 -1.39 -0.74
N PRO A 87 -28.85 -1.36 -0.89
CA PRO A 87 -29.53 -0.49 -1.86
C PRO A 87 -29.42 1.00 -1.51
N ASN A 88 -29.23 1.32 -0.23
CA ASN A 88 -29.12 2.69 0.28
C ASN A 88 -27.67 3.21 0.30
N LYS A 89 -26.70 2.44 -0.23
CA LYS A 89 -25.28 2.81 -0.29
C LYS A 89 -24.71 3.26 1.06
N ILE A 90 -24.92 2.42 2.08
CA ILE A 90 -24.41 2.67 3.42
C ILE A 90 -22.91 2.36 3.43
N GLY A 91 -22.10 3.15 4.12
CA GLY A 91 -20.64 2.96 4.19
C GLY A 91 -19.90 3.91 3.24
N HIS A 92 -18.72 3.49 2.79
CA HIS A 92 -17.81 4.37 2.05
C HIS A 92 -17.40 3.81 0.69
N SER A 93 -17.60 4.59 -0.37
CA SER A 93 -17.21 4.23 -1.74
C SER A 93 -15.69 4.15 -1.90
N HIS A 94 -15.20 3.05 -2.49
CA HIS A 94 -13.76 2.84 -2.73
C HIS A 94 -13.15 3.85 -3.69
N TYR A 95 -13.92 4.40 -4.64
CA TYR A 95 -13.42 5.43 -5.56
C TYR A 95 -13.33 6.81 -4.89
N GLU A 96 -14.30 7.14 -4.04
CA GLU A 96 -14.33 8.41 -3.31
C GLU A 96 -13.25 8.45 -2.23
N MET A 97 -13.10 7.33 -1.49
CA MET A 97 -12.00 7.17 -0.54
C MET A 97 -10.64 7.13 -1.24
N ALA A 98 -10.51 6.53 -2.42
CA ALA A 98 -9.25 6.58 -3.19
C ALA A 98 -8.83 8.02 -3.51
N ALA A 99 -9.75 8.87 -4.00
CA ALA A 99 -9.47 10.28 -4.26
C ALA A 99 -9.08 11.04 -2.99
N THR A 100 -9.77 10.75 -1.89
CA THR A 100 -9.49 11.34 -0.57
C THR A 100 -8.11 10.91 -0.04
N CYS A 101 -7.75 9.64 -0.15
CA CYS A 101 -6.44 9.12 0.26
C CYS A 101 -5.31 9.76 -0.56
N VAL A 102 -5.50 9.94 -1.87
CA VAL A 102 -4.54 10.64 -2.74
C VAL A 102 -4.39 12.11 -2.31
N PHE A 103 -5.50 12.80 -2.02
CA PHE A 103 -5.46 14.18 -1.54
C PHE A 103 -4.68 14.30 -0.22
N LEU A 104 -4.99 13.44 0.75
CA LEU A 104 -4.31 13.42 2.04
C LEU A 104 -2.81 13.08 1.89
N ALA A 105 -2.47 12.02 1.15
CA ALA A 105 -1.09 11.62 0.92
C ALA A 105 -0.27 12.72 0.21
N CYS A 106 -0.87 13.46 -0.73
CA CYS A 106 -0.18 14.60 -1.38
C CYS A 106 0.21 15.71 -0.40
N LYS A 107 -0.55 15.88 0.70
CA LYS A 107 -0.25 16.85 1.76
C LYS A 107 0.83 16.34 2.70
N VAL A 108 0.74 15.07 3.11
CA VAL A 108 1.69 14.43 4.04
C VAL A 108 3.07 14.27 3.40
N GLU A 109 3.12 13.79 2.16
CA GLU A 109 4.36 13.54 1.40
C GLU A 109 4.86 14.79 0.65
N GLU A 110 4.42 15.98 1.05
CA GLU A 110 4.85 17.27 0.51
C GLU A 110 4.90 17.34 -1.04
N SER A 111 3.93 16.72 -1.72
CA SER A 111 3.84 16.72 -3.19
C SER A 111 3.14 17.95 -3.77
N HIS A 112 2.70 18.87 -2.91
CA HIS A 112 2.17 20.20 -3.24
C HIS A 112 1.00 20.21 -4.26
N ARG A 113 0.19 19.16 -4.34
CA ARG A 113 -1.00 19.11 -5.21
C ARG A 113 -2.21 19.73 -4.51
N LYS A 114 -2.82 20.74 -5.14
CA LYS A 114 -4.04 21.40 -4.63
C LYS A 114 -5.28 20.58 -4.95
N LEU A 115 -6.35 20.78 -4.17
CA LEU A 115 -7.64 20.09 -4.34
C LEU A 115 -8.18 20.09 -5.79
N PRO A 116 -8.19 21.20 -6.55
CA PRO A 116 -8.67 21.17 -7.94
C PRO A 116 -7.91 20.20 -8.83
N SER A 117 -6.60 20.02 -8.61
CA SER A 117 -5.78 19.07 -9.37
C SER A 117 -6.17 17.62 -9.08
N VAL A 118 -6.54 17.32 -7.82
CA VAL A 118 -7.01 15.98 -7.44
C VAL A 118 -8.40 15.72 -8.01
N ILE A 119 -9.27 16.73 -8.03
CA ILE A 119 -10.60 16.64 -8.65
C ILE A 119 -10.48 16.39 -10.16
N ASP A 120 -9.61 17.15 -10.86
CA ASP A 120 -9.32 16.92 -12.28
C ASP A 120 -8.84 15.48 -12.53
N ALA A 121 -7.93 14.99 -11.69
CA ALA A 121 -7.40 13.64 -11.79
C ALA A 121 -8.47 12.57 -11.55
N ALA A 122 -9.33 12.75 -10.54
CA ALA A 122 -10.44 11.84 -10.25
C ALA A 122 -11.42 11.79 -11.43
N MET A 123 -11.92 12.95 -11.87
CA MET A 123 -12.87 13.05 -12.99
C MET A 123 -12.28 12.49 -14.29
N ALA A 124 -11.03 12.80 -14.61
CA ALA A 124 -10.35 12.24 -15.78
C ALA A 124 -10.15 10.73 -15.67
N SER A 125 -9.82 10.22 -14.47
CA SER A 125 -9.53 8.79 -14.26
C SER A 125 -10.78 7.91 -14.34
N PHE A 126 -11.95 8.47 -14.04
CA PHE A 126 -13.23 7.76 -14.03
C PHE A 126 -14.07 7.95 -15.29
N ASP A 127 -13.70 8.87 -16.19
CA ASP A 127 -14.31 8.99 -17.51
C ASP A 127 -13.87 7.85 -18.43
N LYS A 128 -14.74 6.84 -18.55
CA LYS A 128 -14.52 5.64 -19.39
C LYS A 128 -14.91 5.83 -20.86
N SER A 129 -15.37 7.02 -21.25
CA SER A 129 -15.66 7.29 -22.66
C SER A 129 -14.38 7.29 -23.50
N PRO A 130 -14.43 6.98 -24.81
CA PRO A 130 -13.24 7.05 -25.67
C PRO A 130 -12.57 8.44 -25.65
N ALA A 131 -13.37 9.51 -25.64
CA ALA A 131 -12.89 10.88 -25.50
C ALA A 131 -12.27 11.15 -24.12
N GLY A 132 -12.85 10.60 -23.05
CA GLY A 132 -12.30 10.63 -21.70
C GLY A 132 -10.93 9.97 -21.60
N ALA A 133 -10.81 8.76 -22.12
CA ALA A 133 -9.55 8.02 -22.16
C ALA A 133 -8.46 8.78 -22.91
N GLN A 134 -8.78 9.40 -24.05
CA GLN A 134 -7.85 10.24 -24.78
C GLN A 134 -7.40 11.46 -23.95
N ARG A 135 -8.34 12.20 -23.35
CA ARG A 135 -8.03 13.34 -22.47
C ARG A 135 -7.23 12.94 -21.23
N TRP A 136 -7.41 11.72 -20.73
CA TRP A 136 -6.62 11.17 -19.64
C TRP A 136 -5.17 10.90 -20.07
N MET A 137 -4.98 10.23 -21.21
CA MET A 137 -3.65 9.92 -21.78
C MET A 137 -2.86 11.19 -22.09
N GLU A 138 -3.51 12.18 -22.70
CA GLU A 138 -2.91 13.47 -23.04
C GLU A 138 -2.80 14.41 -21.83
N ARG A 139 -3.43 14.06 -20.70
CA ARG A 139 -3.52 14.87 -19.46
C ARG A 139 -4.11 16.28 -19.69
N THR A 140 -5.05 16.38 -20.62
CA THR A 140 -5.66 17.64 -21.07
C THR A 140 -6.98 17.95 -20.39
N PHE A 141 -7.61 16.98 -19.71
CA PHE A 141 -8.87 17.20 -18.99
C PHE A 141 -8.74 18.31 -17.94
N ARG A 142 -9.65 19.28 -17.95
CA ARG A 142 -9.79 20.30 -16.89
C ARG A 142 -11.26 20.43 -16.57
N ALA A 143 -11.63 20.25 -15.32
CA ALA A 143 -12.99 20.40 -14.85
C ALA A 143 -13.37 21.87 -14.79
N ASP A 144 -14.62 22.18 -15.13
CA ASP A 144 -15.21 23.49 -14.90
C ASP A 144 -15.50 23.65 -13.39
N PRO A 145 -14.88 24.62 -12.69
CA PRO A 145 -15.09 24.84 -11.26
C PRO A 145 -16.52 25.20 -10.88
N SER A 146 -17.33 25.69 -11.83
CA SER A 146 -18.74 26.01 -11.62
C SER A 146 -19.68 24.81 -11.82
N SER A 147 -19.15 23.68 -12.32
CA SER A 147 -19.94 22.49 -12.58
C SER A 147 -20.38 21.80 -11.28
N LYS A 148 -21.58 21.20 -11.31
CA LYS A 148 -22.11 20.41 -10.19
C LYS A 148 -21.22 19.23 -9.82
N GLU A 149 -20.59 18.60 -10.80
CA GLU A 149 -19.71 17.45 -10.57
C GLU A 149 -18.40 17.86 -9.89
N PHE A 150 -17.83 19.01 -10.25
CA PHE A 150 -16.67 19.55 -9.54
C PHE A 150 -17.01 19.86 -8.08
N ALA A 151 -18.15 20.52 -7.84
CA ALA A 151 -18.63 20.79 -6.49
C ALA A 151 -18.86 19.49 -5.69
N ARG A 152 -19.45 18.46 -6.31
CA ARG A 152 -19.65 17.14 -5.70
C ARG A 152 -18.32 16.52 -5.26
N TRP A 153 -17.32 16.46 -6.13
CA TRP A 153 -15.99 15.90 -5.79
C TRP A 153 -15.29 16.71 -4.70
N ARG A 154 -15.37 18.04 -4.77
CA ARG A 154 -14.82 18.92 -3.73
C ARG A 154 -15.42 18.59 -2.36
N ASP A 155 -16.75 18.54 -2.29
CA ASP A 155 -17.46 18.35 -1.02
C ASP A 155 -17.20 16.95 -0.46
N ILE A 156 -17.18 15.92 -1.33
CA ILE A 156 -16.83 14.54 -0.94
C ILE A 156 -15.41 14.46 -0.40
N ILE A 157 -14.41 14.96 -1.12
CA ILE A 157 -13.00 14.86 -0.70
C ILE A 157 -12.80 15.57 0.65
N LEU A 158 -13.39 16.76 0.84
CA LEU A 158 -13.24 17.52 2.08
C LEU A 158 -13.95 16.86 3.27
N LEU A 159 -15.17 16.32 3.07
CA LEU A 159 -15.91 15.64 4.13
C LEU A 159 -15.25 14.30 4.50
N SER A 160 -14.87 13.52 3.48
CA SER A 160 -14.21 12.22 3.68
C SER A 160 -12.82 12.37 4.28
N GLU A 161 -12.13 13.48 4.05
CA GLU A 161 -10.81 13.75 4.64
C GLU A 161 -10.86 13.78 6.17
N GLU A 162 -11.85 14.46 6.76
CA GLU A 162 -12.03 14.50 8.21
C GLU A 162 -12.23 13.09 8.77
N THR A 163 -13.12 12.32 8.15
CA THR A 163 -13.37 10.92 8.54
C THR A 163 -12.13 10.05 8.36
N LEU A 164 -11.35 10.27 7.29
CA LEU A 164 -10.12 9.52 7.03
C LEU A 164 -9.07 9.80 8.11
N LEU A 165 -8.83 11.08 8.43
CA LEU A 165 -7.88 11.49 9.47
C LEU A 165 -8.23 10.88 10.84
N GLU A 166 -9.49 10.98 11.25
CA GLU A 166 -9.98 10.38 12.49
C GLU A 166 -9.83 8.87 12.50
N THR A 167 -10.20 8.21 11.39
CA THR A 167 -10.10 6.76 11.26
C THR A 167 -8.66 6.28 11.33
N LEU A 168 -7.73 7.04 10.74
CA LEU A 168 -6.28 6.83 10.82
C LEU A 168 -5.68 7.27 12.17
N CYS A 169 -6.48 7.73 13.13
CA CYS A 169 -5.99 8.26 14.42
C CYS A 169 -4.89 9.33 14.25
N PHE A 170 -4.91 10.08 13.14
CA PHE A 170 -3.84 11.01 12.76
C PHE A 170 -2.43 10.38 12.65
N ASP A 171 -2.34 9.05 12.55
CA ASP A 171 -1.09 8.33 12.31
C ASP A 171 -0.81 8.25 10.81
N LEU A 172 -0.22 9.34 10.32
CA LEU A 172 -0.03 9.60 8.89
C LEU A 172 1.36 9.19 8.38
N ILE A 173 2.31 8.92 9.27
CA ILE A 173 3.66 8.54 8.86
C ILE A 173 3.66 7.06 8.51
N VAL A 174 4.00 6.77 7.27
CA VAL A 174 4.01 5.40 6.74
C VAL A 174 5.44 5.03 6.40
N GLU A 175 5.92 3.94 6.99
CA GLU A 175 7.18 3.34 6.57
C GLU A 175 6.96 2.54 5.27
N HIS A 176 7.88 2.69 4.31
CA HIS A 176 7.75 2.06 3.00
C HIS A 176 8.66 0.86 2.83
N PRO A 177 8.12 -0.35 2.54
CA PRO A 177 8.93 -1.55 2.32
C PRO A 177 9.89 -1.39 1.13
N HIS A 178 9.51 -0.58 0.13
CA HIS A 178 10.33 -0.27 -1.04
C HIS A 178 11.66 0.39 -0.70
N GLU A 179 11.67 1.32 0.26
CA GLU A 179 12.90 2.01 0.67
C GLU A 179 13.84 1.05 1.40
N ILE A 180 13.28 0.22 2.29
CA ILE A 180 14.01 -0.83 3.02
C ILE A 180 14.61 -1.83 2.04
N LEU A 181 13.82 -2.32 1.07
CA LEU A 181 14.27 -3.24 0.04
C LEU A 181 15.50 -2.69 -0.71
N VAL A 182 15.44 -1.45 -1.20
CA VAL A 182 16.55 -0.86 -1.97
C VAL A 182 17.81 -0.71 -1.13
N LYS A 183 17.67 -0.24 0.13
CA LYS A 183 18.82 -0.10 1.05
C LYS A 183 19.44 -1.46 1.35
N ALA A 184 18.64 -2.46 1.67
CA ALA A 184 19.08 -3.81 1.99
C ALA A 184 19.76 -4.47 0.78
N CYS A 185 19.12 -4.48 -0.39
CA CYS A 185 19.69 -5.04 -1.61
C CYS A 185 20.98 -4.34 -2.05
N SER A 186 21.08 -3.01 -1.87
CA SER A 186 22.32 -2.28 -2.16
C SER A 186 23.45 -2.72 -1.22
N ARG A 187 23.17 -2.92 0.07
CA ARG A 187 24.15 -3.37 1.06
C ARG A 187 24.60 -4.81 0.80
N LEU A 188 23.68 -5.66 0.34
CA LEU A 188 23.92 -7.07 -0.02
C LEU A 188 24.53 -7.25 -1.42
N SER A 189 24.72 -6.16 -2.18
CA SER A 189 25.22 -6.21 -3.56
C SER A 189 24.39 -7.13 -4.47
N VAL A 190 23.07 -7.09 -4.32
CA VAL A 190 22.13 -7.90 -5.12
C VAL A 190 22.05 -7.38 -6.56
N ASP A 191 22.01 -8.29 -7.52
CA ASP A 191 21.89 -7.95 -8.94
C ASP A 191 20.58 -7.21 -9.27
N THR A 192 20.68 -6.20 -10.13
CA THR A 192 19.55 -5.34 -10.52
C THR A 192 18.30 -6.09 -10.98
N PRO A 193 18.37 -7.17 -11.79
CA PRO A 193 17.18 -7.91 -12.20
C PRO A 193 16.39 -8.50 -11.02
N LEU A 194 17.08 -9.01 -10.00
CA LEU A 194 16.45 -9.59 -8.82
C LEU A 194 15.80 -8.51 -7.96
N VAL A 195 16.48 -7.37 -7.77
CA VAL A 195 15.90 -6.20 -7.06
C VAL A 195 14.63 -5.70 -7.76
N ARG A 196 14.63 -5.64 -9.11
CA ARG A 196 13.45 -5.23 -9.89
C ARG A 196 12.28 -6.21 -9.75
N LEU A 197 12.56 -7.50 -9.66
CA LEU A 197 11.54 -8.52 -9.41
C LEU A 197 10.94 -8.35 -8.01
N ALA A 198 11.78 -8.22 -6.97
CA ALA A 198 11.32 -7.96 -5.60
C ALA A 198 10.50 -6.65 -5.50
N TRP A 199 10.92 -5.60 -6.20
CA TRP A 199 10.17 -4.34 -6.28
C TRP A 199 8.80 -4.51 -6.93
N THR A 200 8.72 -5.29 -8.01
CA THR A 200 7.45 -5.61 -8.67
C THR A 200 6.52 -6.36 -7.72
N ILE A 201 7.04 -7.36 -7.02
CA ILE A 201 6.29 -8.13 -6.02
C ILE A 201 5.72 -7.19 -4.95
N LEU A 202 6.51 -6.25 -4.41
CA LEU A 202 6.01 -5.26 -3.45
C LEU A 202 4.90 -4.35 -4.00
N ASN A 203 4.98 -3.96 -5.27
CA ASN A 203 3.90 -3.17 -5.89
C ASN A 203 2.60 -3.97 -5.97
N ASP A 204 2.69 -5.26 -6.26
CA ASP A 204 1.54 -6.15 -6.31
C ASP A 204 0.95 -6.34 -4.90
N CYS A 205 1.80 -6.47 -3.88
CA CYS A 205 1.38 -6.56 -2.47
C CYS A 205 0.51 -5.38 -2.02
N LEU A 206 0.84 -4.16 -2.47
CA LEU A 206 0.06 -2.96 -2.13
C LEU A 206 -1.33 -2.92 -2.77
N ARG A 207 -1.57 -3.74 -3.80
CA ARG A 207 -2.91 -3.89 -4.40
C ARG A 207 -3.84 -4.72 -3.53
N ASP A 208 -3.29 -5.46 -2.57
CA ASP A 208 -4.01 -6.28 -1.62
C ASP A 208 -3.85 -5.80 -0.18
N ALA A 209 -4.68 -6.31 0.73
CA ALA A 209 -4.63 -5.98 2.14
C ALA A 209 -3.45 -6.69 2.87
N THR A 210 -2.70 -7.55 2.18
CA THR A 210 -1.47 -8.17 2.70
C THR A 210 -0.47 -7.13 3.23
N CYS A 211 -0.45 -5.92 2.67
CA CYS A 211 0.43 -4.85 3.13
C CYS A 211 0.14 -4.32 4.55
N VAL A 212 -1.00 -4.67 5.15
CA VAL A 212 -1.31 -4.36 6.55
C VAL A 212 -1.22 -5.59 7.47
N MET A 213 -0.70 -6.72 6.99
CA MET A 213 -0.48 -7.92 7.80
C MET A 213 0.91 -7.97 8.42
N PHE A 214 1.90 -7.37 7.74
CA PHE A 214 3.31 -7.46 8.08
C PHE A 214 3.91 -6.08 8.23
N GLU A 215 4.93 -5.96 9.08
CA GLU A 215 5.75 -4.77 9.16
C GLU A 215 6.50 -4.52 7.84
N ALA A 216 6.87 -3.27 7.59
CA ALA A 216 7.54 -2.89 6.34
C ALA A 216 8.87 -3.64 6.10
N PRO A 217 9.74 -3.87 7.11
CA PRO A 217 10.95 -4.69 6.93
C PRO A 217 10.62 -6.15 6.58
N VAL A 218 9.65 -6.76 7.25
CA VAL A 218 9.20 -8.14 7.01
C VAL A 218 8.63 -8.29 5.60
N LEU A 219 7.80 -7.34 5.16
CA LEU A 219 7.23 -7.36 3.82
C LEU A 219 8.30 -7.18 2.74
N ALA A 220 9.28 -6.30 2.96
CA ALA A 220 10.43 -6.10 2.07
C ALA A 220 11.28 -7.37 1.95
N ALA A 221 11.58 -8.01 3.09
CA ALA A 221 12.32 -9.26 3.16
C ALA A 221 11.55 -10.42 2.50
N GLY A 222 10.23 -10.52 2.72
CA GLY A 222 9.38 -11.52 2.09
C GLY A 222 9.31 -11.37 0.58
N ALA A 223 9.21 -10.14 0.07
CA ALA A 223 9.26 -9.89 -1.38
C ALA A 223 10.64 -10.23 -1.98
N PHE A 224 11.73 -9.93 -1.28
CA PHE A 224 13.07 -10.34 -1.68
C PHE A 224 13.21 -11.87 -1.69
N TYR A 225 12.77 -12.55 -0.63
CA TYR A 225 12.80 -14.00 -0.51
C TYR A 225 11.97 -14.68 -1.61
N ARG A 226 10.77 -14.19 -1.88
CA ARG A 226 9.93 -14.66 -3.00
C ARG A 226 10.62 -14.46 -4.34
N SER A 227 11.25 -13.30 -4.57
CA SER A 227 11.99 -13.04 -5.81
C SER A 227 13.14 -14.02 -6.04
N CYS A 228 13.84 -14.40 -4.95
CA CYS A 228 14.90 -15.40 -4.97
C CYS A 228 14.34 -16.77 -5.36
N GLN A 229 13.22 -17.20 -4.75
CA GLN A 229 12.54 -18.46 -5.09
C GLN A 229 12.12 -18.51 -6.57
N THR A 230 11.47 -17.45 -7.07
CA THR A 230 11.03 -17.35 -8.47
C THR A 230 12.22 -17.42 -9.44
N SER A 231 13.36 -16.84 -9.05
CA SER A 231 14.59 -16.84 -9.86
C SER A 231 15.50 -18.05 -9.62
N GLN A 232 15.11 -18.98 -8.74
CA GLN A 232 15.90 -20.14 -8.31
C GLN A 232 17.29 -19.76 -7.75
N VAL A 233 17.36 -18.62 -7.06
CA VAL A 233 18.55 -18.13 -6.37
C VAL A 233 18.43 -18.43 -4.88
N ASP A 234 19.49 -18.96 -4.28
CA ASP A 234 19.55 -19.19 -2.84
C ASP A 234 19.88 -17.86 -2.12
N PRO A 235 19.00 -17.36 -1.23
CA PRO A 235 19.21 -16.09 -0.54
C PRO A 235 20.39 -16.10 0.43
N SER A 236 20.83 -17.28 0.91
CA SER A 236 22.00 -17.41 1.80
C SER A 236 23.32 -16.98 1.14
N LYS A 237 23.34 -16.89 -0.19
CA LYS A 237 24.49 -16.37 -0.96
C LYS A 237 24.74 -14.88 -0.72
N PHE A 238 23.73 -14.15 -0.27
CA PHE A 238 23.84 -12.71 -0.05
C PHE A 238 24.30 -12.43 1.37
N VAL A 239 25.53 -11.93 1.48
CA VAL A 239 26.15 -11.49 2.74
C VAL A 239 26.73 -10.10 2.59
N ALA A 240 26.68 -9.32 3.67
CA ALA A 240 27.27 -7.99 3.74
C ALA A 240 28.37 -7.95 4.81
N LYS A 241 29.34 -7.05 4.63
CA LYS A 241 30.34 -6.80 5.67
C LYS A 241 29.75 -5.93 6.78
N TRP A 242 30.00 -6.29 8.05
CA TRP A 242 29.74 -5.40 9.17
C TRP A 242 30.67 -4.19 9.13
N SER A 243 30.13 -2.98 9.33
CA SER A 243 30.88 -1.72 9.28
C SER A 243 30.97 -1.01 10.64
N GLY A 244 30.80 -1.74 11.75
CA GLY A 244 30.88 -1.18 13.11
C GLY A 244 32.30 -0.74 13.53
N LYS A 245 32.38 0.13 14.54
CA LYS A 245 33.65 0.67 15.05
C LYS A 245 34.55 -0.45 15.58
N GLU A 246 35.80 -0.39 15.14
CA GLU A 246 36.91 -1.33 15.33
C GLU A 246 37.01 -1.89 16.77
N GLN A 247 36.56 -3.13 16.99
CA GLN A 247 37.13 -4.07 17.98
C GLN A 247 36.46 -5.46 18.00
N GLU A 248 35.28 -5.63 17.37
CA GLU A 248 34.73 -6.95 17.09
C GLU A 248 35.10 -7.33 15.64
N GLY A 249 35.68 -8.52 15.45
CA GLY A 249 36.25 -8.98 14.18
C GLY A 249 35.28 -8.95 12.99
N GLU A 250 35.77 -9.34 11.81
CA GLU A 250 35.06 -9.36 10.52
C GLU A 250 33.74 -10.17 10.57
N ARG A 251 32.70 -9.62 11.18
CA ARG A 251 31.38 -10.24 11.23
C ARG A 251 30.74 -10.05 9.87
N GLN A 252 30.40 -11.16 9.23
CA GLN A 252 29.53 -11.13 8.06
C GLN A 252 28.09 -11.07 8.55
N LEU A 253 27.31 -10.19 7.93
CA LEU A 253 25.87 -10.15 8.08
C LEU A 253 25.24 -10.96 6.97
N THR A 254 24.30 -11.82 7.33
CA THR A 254 23.43 -12.51 6.38
C THR A 254 22.35 -11.56 5.85
N TRP A 255 21.59 -12.00 4.86
CA TRP A 255 20.47 -11.20 4.35
C TRP A 255 19.43 -10.90 5.44
N ILE A 256 19.10 -11.86 6.31
CA ILE A 256 18.17 -11.67 7.44
C ILE A 256 18.68 -10.61 8.41
N ASP A 257 19.98 -10.61 8.73
CA ASP A 257 20.59 -9.58 9.59
C ASP A 257 20.56 -8.18 8.93
N VAL A 258 20.58 -8.12 7.60
CA VAL A 258 20.53 -6.84 6.86
C VAL A 258 19.11 -6.28 6.79
N PHE A 259 18.11 -7.14 6.65
CA PHE A 259 16.70 -6.76 6.68
C PHE A 259 16.17 -6.55 8.11
N ASP A 260 16.89 -7.05 9.12
CA ASP A 260 16.52 -7.00 10.55
C ASP A 260 15.22 -7.77 10.82
N VAL A 261 15.16 -9.02 10.34
CA VAL A 261 13.97 -9.90 10.45
C VAL A 261 14.38 -11.34 10.69
N ASP A 262 13.44 -12.17 11.16
CA ASP A 262 13.63 -13.61 11.20
C ASP A 262 13.31 -14.28 9.85
N GLU A 263 14.02 -15.37 9.54
CA GLU A 263 13.77 -16.14 8.30
C GLU A 263 12.33 -16.68 8.23
N SER A 264 11.76 -17.05 9.37
CA SER A 264 10.36 -17.51 9.45
C SER A 264 9.37 -16.42 9.10
N GLU A 265 9.62 -15.17 9.53
CA GLU A 265 8.74 -14.03 9.23
C GLU A 265 8.80 -13.68 7.73
N ALA A 266 10.01 -13.66 7.16
CA ALA A 266 10.18 -13.44 5.72
C ALA A 266 9.54 -14.56 4.88
N ALA A 267 9.64 -15.81 5.34
CA ALA A 267 9.00 -16.94 4.67
C ALA A 267 7.47 -16.87 4.75
N GLU A 268 6.91 -16.51 5.91
CA GLU A 268 5.46 -16.32 6.09
C GLU A 268 4.94 -15.19 5.20
N ALA A 269 5.64 -14.06 5.15
CA ALA A 269 5.30 -12.97 4.25
C ALA A 269 5.36 -13.40 2.78
N ALA A 270 6.39 -14.14 2.37
CA ALA A 270 6.51 -14.65 0.99
C ALA A 270 5.37 -15.63 0.63
N GLU A 271 4.96 -16.49 1.55
CA GLU A 271 3.83 -17.41 1.37
C GLU A 271 2.49 -16.67 1.30
N ALA A 272 2.27 -15.68 2.17
CA ALA A 272 1.09 -14.84 2.12
C ALA A 272 0.98 -14.07 0.80
N ILE A 273 2.10 -13.53 0.29
CA ILE A 273 2.17 -12.88 -1.02
C ILE A 273 1.76 -13.85 -2.13
N GLU A 274 2.31 -15.07 -2.13
CA GLU A 274 1.96 -16.05 -3.16
C GLU A 274 0.47 -16.40 -3.15
N ASN A 275 -0.06 -16.73 -1.96
CA ASN A 275 -1.42 -17.21 -1.82
C ASN A 275 -2.44 -16.09 -2.05
N ASP A 276 -2.23 -14.94 -1.42
CA ASP A 276 -3.22 -13.88 -1.38
C ASP A 276 -3.08 -12.91 -2.57
N VAL A 277 -1.90 -12.73 -3.16
CA VAL A 277 -1.70 -11.79 -4.29
C VAL A 277 -1.66 -12.49 -5.65
N TYR A 278 -1.02 -13.65 -5.77
CA TYR A 278 -0.89 -14.33 -7.07
C TYR A 278 -1.98 -15.39 -7.28
N LEU A 279 -2.04 -16.41 -6.43
CA LEU A 279 -2.96 -17.55 -6.63
C LEU A 279 -4.43 -17.14 -6.55
N ALA A 280 -4.79 -16.26 -5.60
CA ALA A 280 -6.17 -15.78 -5.49
C ALA A 280 -6.63 -15.02 -6.75
N HIS A 281 -5.74 -14.29 -7.42
CA HIS A 281 -6.10 -13.54 -8.62
C HIS A 281 -6.19 -14.45 -9.87
N GLU A 282 -5.38 -15.50 -9.96
CA GLU A 282 -5.46 -16.49 -11.04
C GLU A 282 -6.78 -17.27 -11.03
N GLN A 283 -7.26 -17.67 -9.85
CA GLN A 283 -8.52 -18.41 -9.69
C GLN A 283 -9.77 -17.61 -10.07
N HIS A 284 -9.67 -16.29 -10.13
CA HIS A 284 -10.77 -15.38 -10.45
C HIS A 284 -10.64 -14.71 -11.82
N ALA A 285 -9.56 -15.01 -12.56
CA ALA A 285 -9.37 -14.55 -13.94
C ALA A 285 -9.94 -15.54 -14.99
N GLN A 286 -10.40 -16.71 -14.57
CA GLN A 286 -11.11 -17.72 -15.38
C GLN A 286 -12.62 -17.55 -15.28
#